data_AF-A0A7S2MR49-F1
#
_entry.id   AF-A0A7S2MR49-F1
#
_cell.length_a   1.000
_cell.length_b   1.000
_cell.length_c   1.000
_cell.angle_alpha   90.00
_cell.angle_beta   90.00
_cell.angle_gamma   90.00
#
_symmetry.space_group_name_H-M   'P 1'
#
loop_
_entity.id
_entity.type
_entity.pdbx_description
1 polymer ?
#
loop_
_entity_poly.entity_id
_entity_poly.type
_entity_poly.pdbx_seq_one_letter_code
_entity_poly.pdbx_strand_id
1 'polypeptide(L)'
;ELKAVLEDGLDLYEETLKNSGGPYLMGESFTLADVHIVPFILRLIVSLRHFKNYEVSSDRYPLLLQWYERCSERNSVQQAARSEERIIEVYRMFVERDYAFGGLNKNVKT
;
A
#
# COMPACT_ATOMS: atom_id res chain seq x y z
N GLU A 1 2.60 -2.11 18.00
CA GLU A 1 1.64 -3.16 17.60
C GLU A 1 1.21 -3.02 16.13
N LEU A 2 0.40 -2.03 15.75
CA LEU A 2 -0.09 -1.90 14.35
C LEU A 2 1.01 -1.74 13.30
N LYS A 3 2.12 -1.05 13.61
CA LYS A 3 3.28 -0.95 12.70
C LYS A 3 3.92 -2.33 12.44
N ALA A 4 4.05 -3.15 13.47
CA ALA A 4 4.62 -4.49 13.33
C ALA A 4 3.70 -5.37 12.46
N VAL A 5 2.39 -5.33 12.69
CA VAL A 5 1.41 -6.04 11.86
C VAL A 5 1.43 -5.58 10.39
N LEU A 6 1.60 -4.27 10.17
CA LEU A 6 1.82 -3.74 8.82
C LEU A 6 3.09 -4.34 8.20
N GLU A 7 4.21 -4.31 8.92
CA GLU A 7 5.49 -4.84 8.47
C GLU A 7 5.41 -6.35 8.19
N ASP A 8 4.72 -7.15 9.01
CA ASP A 8 4.48 -8.58 8.77
C ASP A 8 3.72 -8.80 7.44
N GLY A 9 2.75 -7.92 7.14
CA GLY A 9 2.03 -7.94 5.88
C GLY A 9 2.92 -7.58 4.68
N LEU A 10 3.83 -6.62 4.85
CA LEU A 10 4.80 -6.24 3.80
C LEU A 10 5.84 -7.35 3.59
N ASP A 11 6.32 -7.98 4.66
CA ASP A 11 7.24 -9.13 4.61
C ASP A 11 6.62 -10.28 3.80
N LEU A 12 5.32 -10.55 3.97
CA LEU A 12 4.62 -11.57 3.19
C LEU A 12 4.68 -11.27 1.68
N TYR A 13 4.46 -10.02 1.26
CA TYR A 13 4.51 -9.68 -0.16
C TYR A 13 5.93 -9.70 -0.71
N GLU A 14 6.92 -9.24 0.05
CA GLU A 14 8.34 -9.30 -0.33
C GLU A 14 8.77 -10.76 -0.56
N GLU A 15 8.47 -11.66 0.39
CA GLU A 15 8.78 -13.08 0.26
C GLU A 15 7.95 -13.77 -0.83
N THR A 16 6.70 -13.35 -1.05
CA THR A 16 5.89 -13.85 -2.18
C THR A 16 6.54 -13.48 -3.51
N LEU A 17 6.95 -12.22 -3.70
CA LEU A 17 7.58 -11.75 -4.93
C LEU A 17 8.92 -12.44 -5.18
N LYS A 18 9.72 -12.64 -4.14
CA LYS A 18 10.98 -13.38 -4.19
C LYS A 18 10.81 -14.82 -4.68
N ASN A 19 9.72 -15.47 -4.28
CA ASN A 19 9.44 -16.87 -4.62
C ASN A 19 8.51 -17.05 -5.83
N SER A 20 7.98 -15.97 -6.38
CA SER A 20 6.99 -15.99 -7.47
C SER A 20 7.55 -16.52 -8.80
N GLY A 21 8.87 -16.47 -8.97
CA GLY A 21 9.54 -16.83 -10.22
C GLY A 21 9.37 -15.78 -11.33
N GLY A 22 8.98 -14.54 -11.00
CA GLY A 22 8.86 -13.44 -11.95
C GLY A 22 8.59 -12.08 -11.30
N PRO A 23 8.26 -11.04 -12.09
CA PRO A 23 8.05 -9.68 -11.61
C PRO A 23 6.69 -9.40 -10.95
N TYR A 24 5.75 -10.35 -10.97
CA TYR A 24 4.38 -10.22 -10.44
C TYR A 24 4.08 -11.27 -9.37
N LEU A 25 2.98 -11.11 -8.63
CA LEU A 25 2.66 -11.97 -7.48
C LEU A 25 2.53 -13.46 -7.84
N MET A 26 2.20 -13.77 -9.10
CA MET A 26 2.06 -15.14 -9.62
C MET A 26 3.09 -15.46 -10.72
N GLY A 27 4.24 -14.77 -10.72
CA GLY A 27 5.36 -15.01 -11.63
C GLY A 27 5.41 -14.01 -12.78
N GLU A 28 5.45 -14.51 -14.02
CA GLU A 28 5.75 -13.69 -15.21
C GLU A 28 4.62 -12.76 -15.67
N SER A 29 3.38 -13.11 -15.36
CA SER A 29 2.20 -12.40 -15.88
C SER A 29 1.51 -11.57 -14.81
N PHE A 30 1.02 -10.39 -15.21
CA PHE A 30 0.11 -9.59 -14.40
C PHE A 30 -1.25 -10.28 -14.33
N THR A 31 -1.69 -10.65 -13.13
CA THR A 31 -2.89 -11.46 -12.92
C THR A 31 -3.93 -10.76 -12.04
N LEU A 32 -5.03 -11.45 -11.77
CA LEU A 32 -6.04 -10.99 -10.82
C LEU A 32 -5.48 -10.78 -9.41
N ALA A 33 -4.42 -11.51 -9.02
CA ALA A 33 -3.75 -11.30 -7.74
C ALA A 33 -3.19 -9.88 -7.64
N ASP A 34 -2.48 -9.42 -8.68
CA ASP A 34 -1.93 -8.07 -8.72
C ASP A 34 -3.05 -7.02 -8.78
N VAL A 35 -4.06 -7.22 -9.63
CA VAL A 35 -5.23 -6.33 -9.72
C VAL A 35 -5.93 -6.15 -8.38
N HIS A 36 -5.99 -7.22 -7.57
CA HIS A 36 -6.60 -7.16 -6.24
C HIS A 36 -5.77 -6.33 -5.27
N ILE A 37 -4.44 -6.46 -5.27
CA ILE A 37 -3.56 -5.88 -4.25
C ILE A 37 -3.06 -4.47 -4.60
N VAL A 38 -2.75 -4.19 -5.87
CA VAL A 38 -2.20 -2.89 -6.33
C VAL A 38 -3.00 -1.68 -5.81
N PRO A 39 -4.35 -1.66 -5.85
CA PRO A 39 -5.11 -0.51 -5.36
C PRO A 39 -4.91 -0.21 -3.87
N PHE A 40 -4.61 -1.23 -3.06
CA PHE A 40 -4.35 -1.06 -1.63
C PHE A 40 -2.96 -0.49 -1.40
N ILE A 41 -1.92 -1.03 -2.05
CA ILE A 41 -0.54 -0.55 -1.88
C ILE A 41 -0.38 0.90 -2.38
N LEU A 42 -1.00 1.26 -3.51
CA LEU A 42 -1.04 2.65 -4.00
C LEU A 42 -1.54 3.63 -2.93
N ARG A 43 -2.67 3.31 -2.28
CA ARG A 43 -3.26 4.16 -1.25
C ARG A 43 -2.47 4.12 0.05
N LEU A 44 -1.92 2.97 0.40
CA LEU A 44 -1.14 2.75 1.61
C LEU A 44 0.13 3.62 1.61
N ILE A 45 0.90 3.59 0.52
CA ILE A 45 2.14 4.38 0.40
C ILE A 45 1.84 5.88 0.55
N VAL A 46 0.85 6.39 -0.20
CA VAL A 46 0.47 7.81 -0.16
C VAL A 46 -0.04 8.21 1.23
N SER A 47 -0.94 7.41 1.82
CA SER A 47 -1.56 7.74 3.11
C SER A 47 -0.59 7.64 4.29
N LEU A 48 0.28 6.64 4.34
CA LEU A 48 1.27 6.50 5.40
C LEU A 48 2.31 7.63 5.35
N ARG A 49 2.80 7.97 4.15
CA ARG A 49 3.72 9.10 3.98
C ARG A 49 3.08 10.40 4.46
N HIS A 50 1.85 10.69 4.03
CA HIS A 50 1.18 11.95 4.36
C HIS A 50 0.75 12.06 5.83
N PHE A 51 0.12 11.03 6.41
CA PHE A 51 -0.51 11.12 7.74
C PHE A 51 0.33 10.57 8.88
N LYS A 52 1.37 9.77 8.58
CA LYS A 52 2.18 9.07 9.59
C LYS A 52 3.67 9.33 9.44
N ASN A 53 4.10 10.10 8.45
CA ASN A 53 5.52 10.34 8.13
C ASN A 53 6.30 9.02 8.06
N TYR A 54 5.67 7.99 7.49
CA TYR A 54 6.25 6.66 7.34
C TYR A 54 6.43 6.35 5.87
N GLU A 55 7.65 5.96 5.51
CA GLU A 55 8.00 5.47 4.19
C GLU A 55 8.32 3.98 4.25
N VAL A 56 7.89 3.24 3.23
CA VAL A 56 8.22 1.83 3.09
C VAL A 56 9.71 1.74 2.74
N SER A 57 10.48 1.06 3.57
CA SER A 57 11.94 0.97 3.41
C SER A 57 12.32 0.21 2.14
N SER A 58 13.05 0.87 1.23
CA SER A 58 13.60 0.25 0.03
C SER A 58 14.69 -0.78 0.32
N ASP A 59 15.38 -0.65 1.44
CA ASP A 59 16.41 -1.62 1.85
C ASP A 59 15.79 -2.95 2.31
N ARG A 60 14.61 -2.89 2.93
CA ARG A 60 13.89 -4.08 3.43
C ARG A 60 12.92 -4.66 2.40
N TYR A 61 12.29 -3.82 1.58
CA TYR A 61 11.24 -4.23 0.64
C TYR A 61 11.54 -3.87 -0.83
N PRO A 62 12.74 -4.19 -1.35
CA PRO A 62 13.13 -3.79 -2.70
C PRO A 62 12.26 -4.43 -3.79
N LEU A 63 11.81 -5.69 -3.62
CA LEU A 63 11.01 -6.36 -4.65
C LEU A 63 9.57 -5.83 -4.66
N LEU A 64 9.00 -5.58 -3.47
CA LEU A 64 7.68 -4.98 -3.33
C LEU A 64 7.62 -3.60 -3.97
N LEU A 65 8.64 -2.75 -3.76
CA LEU A 65 8.67 -1.43 -4.37
C LEU A 65 8.85 -1.49 -5.90
N GLN A 66 9.68 -2.40 -6.41
CA GLN A 66 9.80 -2.63 -7.86
C GLN A 66 8.50 -3.16 -8.47
N TRP A 67 7.80 -4.07 -7.78
CA TRP A 67 6.49 -4.55 -8.19
C TRP A 67 5.46 -3.42 -8.21
N TYR A 68 5.48 -2.56 -7.18
CA TYR A 68 4.62 -1.39 -7.07
C TYR A 68 4.84 -0.42 -8.24
N GLU A 69 6.10 -0.06 -8.52
CA GLU A 69 6.47 0.80 -9.63
C GLU A 69 5.98 0.22 -10.96
N ARG A 70 6.33 -1.04 -11.24
CA ARG A 70 5.91 -1.74 -12.46
C ARG A 70 4.40 -1.78 -12.62
N CYS A 71 3.66 -2.02 -11.54
CA CYS A 71 2.20 -2.02 -11.57
C CYS A 71 1.66 -0.60 -11.82
N SER A 72 2.26 0.43 -11.21
CA SER A 72 1.85 1.82 -11.35
C SER A 72 2.05 2.38 -12.77
N GLU A 73 3.02 1.85 -13.52
CA GLU A 73 3.28 2.22 -14.91
C GLU A 73 2.29 1.62 -15.91
N ARG A 74 1.51 0.62 -15.50
CA ARG A 74 0.52 -0.02 -16.39
C ARG A 74 -0.58 0.96 -16.71
N ASN A 75 -0.87 1.13 -18.01
CA ASN A 75 -1.94 1.99 -18.47
C ASN A 75 -3.32 1.68 -17.83
N SER A 76 -3.63 0.39 -17.61
CA SER A 76 -4.86 -0.03 -16.92
C SER A 76 -4.92 0.45 -15.47
N VAL A 77 -3.77 0.51 -14.79
CA VAL A 77 -3.67 0.97 -13.40
C VAL A 77 -3.73 2.50 -13.37
N GLN A 78 -3.00 3.20 -14.25
CA GLN A 78 -3.04 4.66 -14.34
C GLN A 78 -4.45 5.20 -14.60
N GLN A 79 -5.21 4.55 -15.48
CA GLN A 79 -6.59 4.94 -15.77
C GLN A 79 -7.54 4.74 -14.56
N ALA A 80 -7.26 3.76 -13.70
CA ALA A 80 -8.10 3.42 -12.55
C ALA A 80 -7.62 4.08 -11.24
N ALA A 81 -6.35 4.50 -11.18
CA ALA A 81 -5.75 5.10 -10.01
C ALA A 81 -6.32 6.50 -9.77
N ARG A 82 -6.35 6.89 -8.49
CA ARG A 82 -6.68 8.26 -8.09
C ARG A 82 -5.38 9.05 -7.93
N SER A 83 -5.44 10.36 -8.17
CA SER A 83 -4.31 11.23 -7.87
C SER A 83 -3.99 11.20 -6.36
N GLU A 84 -2.75 11.54 -6.00
CA GLU A 84 -2.33 11.57 -4.60
C GLU A 84 -3.20 12.53 -3.78
N GLU A 85 -3.54 13.70 -4.33
CA GLU A 85 -4.37 14.71 -3.69
C GLU A 85 -5.75 14.14 -3.34
N ARG A 86 -6.35 13.40 -4.28
CA ARG A 86 -7.66 12.78 -4.06
C ARG A 86 -7.60 11.64 -3.03
N ILE A 87 -6.49 10.90 -2.99
CA ILE A 87 -6.28 9.88 -1.94
C ILE A 87 -6.20 10.56 -0.57
N ILE A 88 -5.38 11.61 -0.45
CA ILE A 88 -5.22 12.38 0.79
C ILE A 88 -6.55 12.96 1.25
N GLU A 89 -7.32 13.58 0.36
CA GLU A 89 -8.64 14.16 0.66
C GLU A 89 -9.60 13.11 1.23
N VAL A 90 -9.67 11.93 0.60
CA VAL A 90 -10.55 10.84 1.05
C VAL A 90 -10.09 10.30 2.40
N TYR A 91 -8.78 10.08 2.59
CA TYR A 91 -8.25 9.55 3.85
C TYR A 91 -8.35 10.53 5.00
N ARG A 92 -8.29 11.84 4.72
CA ARG A 92 -8.54 12.90 5.69
C ARG A 92 -9.90 12.73 6.38
N MET A 93 -10.94 12.39 5.61
CA MET A 93 -12.27 12.12 6.16
C MET A 93 -12.30 10.97 7.16
N PHE A 94 -11.39 10.00 7.06
CA PHE A 94 -11.28 8.89 8.00
C PHE A 94 -10.38 9.24 9.19
N VAL A 95 -9.29 9.97 8.95
CA VAL A 95 -8.32 10.35 9.99
C VAL A 95 -8.89 11.40 10.94
N GLU A 96 -9.69 12.35 10.43
CA GLU A 96 -10.24 13.47 11.22
C GLU A 96 -11.57 13.12 11.89
N ARG A 97 -12.28 12.08 11.43
CA ARG A 97 -13.56 11.68 12.02
C ARG A 97 -13.36 10.92 13.33
N ASP A 98 -14.00 11.40 14.39
CA ASP A 98 -14.17 10.63 15.61
C ASP A 98 -15.22 9.53 15.38
N TYR A 99 -14.74 8.32 15.07
CA TYR A 99 -15.62 7.17 14.88
C TYR A 99 -16.07 6.65 16.25
N ALA A 100 -17.29 7.01 16.65
CA ALA A 100 -17.93 6.51 17.87
C ALA A 100 -18.12 4.97 17.87
N PHE A 101 -18.07 4.32 16.70
CA PHE A 101 -18.19 2.87 16.55
C PHE A 101 -16.86 2.27 16.10
N GLY A 102 -16.27 1.40 16.92
CA GLY A 102 -15.16 0.51 16.53
C GLY A 102 -13.74 0.96 16.90
N GLY A 103 -13.53 2.10 17.57
CA GLY A 103 -12.23 2.44 18.18
C GLY A 103 -11.06 2.62 17.21
N LEU A 104 -11.33 2.84 15.91
CA LEU A 104 -10.32 2.97 14.86
C LEU A 104 -9.61 4.32 14.85
N ASN A 105 -10.05 5.29 15.65
CA ASN A 105 -9.39 6.58 15.76
C ASN A 105 -8.80 6.82 17.15
N LYS A 106 -7.62 6.23 17.40
CA LYS A 106 -6.73 6.59 18.52
C LYS A 106 -5.57 7.44 18.01
N ASN A 107 -5.83 8.46 17.20
CA ASN A 107 -4.85 9.52 16.96
C ASN A 107 -4.74 10.40 18.22
N VAL A 108 -4.30 9.79 19.32
CA VAL A 108 -3.87 10.50 20.52
C VAL A 108 -2.58 11.21 20.12
N LYS A 109 -2.64 12.54 20.07
CA LYS A 109 -1.46 13.39 19.97
C LYS A 109 -0.60 13.14 21.22
N THR A 110 0.42 12.31 21.11
CA THR A 110 1.61 12.38 21.98
C THR A 110 2.56 13.42 21.44
#